data_AF-A0A2V7ZBG9-F1
#
_entry.id   AF-A0A2V7ZBG9-F1
#
_cell.length_a   1.000
_cell.length_b   1.000
_cell.length_c   1.000
_cell.angle_alpha   90.00
_cell.angle_beta   90.00
_cell.angle_gamma   90.00
#
_symmetry.space_group_name_H-M   'P 1'
#
loop_
_entity.id
_entity.type
_entity.pdbx_description
1 polymer ?
#
loop_
_entity_poly.entity_id
_entity_poly.type
_entity_poly.pdbx_seq_one_letter_code
_entity_poly.pdbx_strand_id
1 'polypeptide(L)'
;GVAPAPELGRVSSVPPGKHAGNLDNRELGVGSTLYIPVFVPGALFEVGDGHAAQGDGEVDQTAIETSLRGRLQLTVRKDLKLTWPRAETPTDIITMATDPDLAVATRTAIQEMIDFVAATRKMTRHEAYQLVSIAGNVAVTQLVDKPNLGVHVRLPKSIFAGRN
;
A
#
# COMPACT_ATOMS: atom_id res chain seq x y z
N GLY A 1 6.24 6.54 -6.93
CA GLY A 1 6.01 7.03 -5.56
C GLY A 1 6.11 8.54 -5.48
N VAL A 2 6.55 9.05 -4.33
CA VAL A 2 6.87 10.47 -4.09
C VAL A 2 8.31 10.58 -3.58
N ALA A 3 8.90 11.78 -3.55
CA ALA A 3 10.21 11.95 -2.95
C ALA A 3 10.20 11.56 -1.46
N PRO A 4 11.23 10.83 -0.98
CA PRO A 4 11.30 10.38 0.39
C PRO A 4 11.53 11.53 1.37
N ALA A 5 11.52 11.20 2.66
CA ALA A 5 11.90 12.13 3.71
C ALA A 5 13.36 12.63 3.49
N PRO A 6 13.63 13.95 3.62
CA PRO A 6 14.93 14.53 3.28
C PRO A 6 16.14 13.84 3.94
N GLU A 7 15.97 13.31 5.15
CA GLU A 7 16.99 12.59 5.90
C GLU A 7 17.45 11.28 5.25
N LEU A 8 16.65 10.70 4.35
CA LEU A 8 17.02 9.51 3.58
C LEU A 8 17.88 9.86 2.36
N GLY A 9 17.95 11.14 1.97
CA GLY A 9 18.69 11.59 0.80
C GLY A 9 18.18 10.94 -0.50
N ARG A 10 19.11 10.56 -1.38
CA ARG A 10 18.78 9.86 -2.63
C ARG A 10 18.59 8.38 -2.34
N VAL A 11 17.43 7.85 -2.71
CA VAL A 11 17.10 6.43 -2.62
C VAL A 11 17.10 5.80 -4.02
N SER A 12 17.37 4.50 -4.08
CA SER A 12 17.14 3.71 -5.30
C SER A 12 15.64 3.61 -5.57
N SER A 13 15.25 3.49 -6.85
CA SER A 13 13.86 3.18 -7.22
C SER A 13 13.46 1.73 -6.92
N VAL A 14 14.43 0.85 -6.64
CA VAL A 14 14.21 -0.59 -6.44
C VAL A 14 13.48 -0.92 -5.14
N PRO A 15 13.97 -0.62 -3.92
CA PRO A 15 13.25 -1.03 -2.73
C PRO A 15 12.04 -0.11 -2.46
N PRO A 16 10.86 -0.65 -2.15
CA PRO A 16 9.75 0.16 -1.70
C PRO A 16 9.98 0.73 -0.30
N GLY A 17 9.12 1.67 0.09
CA GLY A 17 9.09 2.19 1.45
C GLY A 17 7.87 3.07 1.72
N LYS A 18 7.95 3.89 2.78
CA LYS A 18 6.86 4.79 3.17
C LYS A 18 6.49 5.82 2.09
N HIS A 19 7.39 6.07 1.14
CA HIS A 19 7.21 6.94 -0.03
C HIS A 19 6.66 6.20 -1.26
N ALA A 20 6.10 5.00 -1.04
CA ALA A 20 5.75 3.99 -2.04
C ALA A 20 6.99 3.34 -2.69
N GLY A 21 7.56 3.92 -3.74
CA GLY A 21 8.63 3.27 -4.52
C GLY A 21 8.10 2.09 -5.36
N ASN A 22 8.90 1.02 -5.48
CA ASN A 22 8.56 -0.23 -6.19
C ASN A 22 7.61 -1.10 -5.36
N LEU A 23 6.33 -0.73 -5.35
CA LEU A 23 5.38 -1.41 -4.47
C LEU A 23 5.06 -2.83 -4.93
N ASP A 24 5.04 -3.07 -6.25
CA ASP A 24 4.71 -4.36 -6.88
C ASP A 24 3.46 -5.02 -6.31
N ASN A 25 2.47 -4.16 -6.07
CA ASN A 25 1.16 -4.57 -5.61
C ASN A 25 0.21 -4.67 -6.81
N ARG A 26 -0.10 -5.90 -7.21
CA ARG A 26 -1.00 -6.19 -8.35
C ARG A 26 -2.40 -5.59 -8.22
N GLU A 27 -2.82 -5.20 -7.02
CA GLU A 27 -4.11 -4.56 -6.77
C GLU A 27 -4.14 -3.08 -7.23
N LEU A 28 -2.96 -2.49 -7.51
CA LEU A 28 -2.81 -1.11 -8.00
C LEU A 28 -3.06 -1.01 -9.51
N GLY A 29 -4.27 -1.39 -9.91
CA GLY A 29 -4.74 -1.32 -11.29
C GLY A 29 -5.65 -0.13 -11.57
N VAL A 30 -6.27 -0.14 -12.76
CA VAL A 30 -7.29 0.84 -13.16
C VAL A 30 -8.45 0.85 -12.15
N GLY A 31 -8.83 2.05 -11.71
CA GLY A 31 -9.89 2.25 -10.72
C GLY A 31 -9.42 2.20 -9.26
N SER A 32 -8.14 1.88 -9.02
CA SER A 32 -7.55 2.02 -7.70
C SER A 32 -7.19 3.48 -7.38
N THR A 33 -7.16 3.82 -6.10
CA THR A 33 -6.61 5.08 -5.56
C THR A 33 -5.50 4.73 -4.59
N LEU A 34 -4.29 5.25 -4.82
CA LEU A 34 -3.15 5.12 -3.91
C LEU A 34 -2.95 6.44 -3.14
N TYR A 35 -2.99 6.35 -1.82
CA TYR A 35 -2.67 7.44 -0.91
C TYR A 35 -1.23 7.27 -0.42
N ILE A 36 -0.41 8.31 -0.60
CA ILE A 36 1.01 8.29 -0.23
C ILE A 36 1.27 9.45 0.76
N PRO A 37 1.95 9.22 1.89
CA PRO A 37 2.39 10.31 2.76
C PRO A 37 3.29 11.29 2.00
N VAL A 38 3.08 12.59 2.18
CA VAL A 38 3.90 13.64 1.54
C VAL A 38 5.02 14.06 2.49
N PHE A 39 6.28 13.90 2.05
CA PHE A 39 7.46 14.20 2.87
C PHE A 39 8.12 15.55 2.54
N VAL A 40 7.93 16.05 1.32
CA VAL A 40 8.54 17.29 0.84
C VAL A 40 7.52 18.16 0.09
N PRO A 41 7.73 19.49 0.00
CA PRO A 41 6.88 20.38 -0.79
C PRO A 41 6.72 19.89 -2.23
N GLY A 42 5.48 19.88 -2.71
CA GLY A 42 5.14 19.42 -4.06
C GLY A 42 5.08 17.90 -4.24
N ALA A 43 5.40 17.12 -3.20
CA ALA A 43 5.52 15.66 -3.20
C ALA A 43 6.58 15.07 -4.14
N LEU A 44 6.77 15.65 -5.34
CA LEU A 44 7.66 15.16 -6.40
C LEU A 44 7.27 13.76 -6.83
N PHE A 45 6.02 13.63 -7.30
CA PHE A 45 5.44 12.36 -7.74
C PHE A 45 6.14 11.82 -9.00
N GLU A 46 6.40 10.52 -9.01
CA GLU A 46 6.93 9.75 -10.13
C GLU A 46 6.22 8.39 -10.22
N VAL A 47 6.09 7.86 -11.44
CA VAL A 47 5.50 6.53 -11.69
C VAL A 47 6.16 5.89 -12.91
N GLY A 48 6.36 4.58 -12.86
CA GLY A 48 6.97 3.76 -13.88
C GLY A 48 6.58 2.29 -13.66
N ASP A 49 7.34 1.38 -14.25
CA ASP A 49 7.24 -0.07 -14.05
C ASP A 49 5.85 -0.65 -14.37
N GLY A 50 5.53 -0.67 -15.67
CA GLY A 50 4.24 -1.18 -16.13
C GLY A 50 4.27 -2.70 -16.23
N HIS A 51 3.31 -3.39 -15.62
CA HIS A 51 3.16 -4.84 -15.74
C HIS A 51 1.88 -5.20 -16.51
N ALA A 52 1.99 -6.10 -17.48
CA ALA A 52 0.82 -6.67 -18.15
C ALA A 52 0.15 -7.76 -17.29
N ALA A 53 0.93 -8.47 -16.46
CA ALA A 53 0.45 -9.40 -15.44
C ALA A 53 1.53 -9.61 -14.37
N GLN A 54 1.09 -9.72 -13.11
CA GLN A 54 1.93 -10.00 -11.95
C GLN A 54 1.16 -10.86 -10.93
N GLY A 55 1.87 -11.78 -10.28
CA GLY A 55 1.37 -12.54 -9.13
C GLY A 55 1.79 -11.90 -7.79
N ASP A 56 1.09 -12.27 -6.71
CA ASP A 56 1.55 -11.92 -5.36
C ASP A 56 2.94 -12.54 -5.11
N GLY A 57 3.88 -11.71 -4.67
CA GLY A 57 5.24 -12.11 -4.34
C GLY A 57 6.30 -11.88 -5.41
N GLU A 58 5.91 -11.69 -6.69
CA GLU A 58 6.83 -11.43 -7.82
C GLU A 58 8.09 -12.33 -7.76
N VAL A 59 7.87 -13.63 -7.62
CA VAL A 59 8.87 -14.56 -7.06
C VAL A 59 10.13 -14.76 -7.91
N ASP A 60 10.06 -14.42 -9.20
CA ASP A 60 11.16 -14.53 -10.17
C ASP A 60 11.77 -13.17 -10.54
N GLN A 61 11.59 -12.15 -9.67
CA GLN A 61 12.16 -10.80 -9.76
C GLN A 61 11.45 -9.86 -10.72
N THR A 62 10.63 -10.37 -11.64
CA THR A 62 10.00 -9.56 -12.68
C THR A 62 8.56 -9.97 -12.92
N ALA A 63 7.78 -9.08 -13.50
CA ALA A 63 6.48 -9.38 -14.05
C ALA A 63 6.54 -9.61 -15.57
N ILE A 64 5.38 -9.62 -16.24
CA ILE A 64 5.34 -9.35 -17.68
C ILE A 64 5.55 -7.84 -17.89
N GLU A 65 6.81 -7.44 -17.96
CA GLU A 65 7.23 -6.04 -18.11
C GLU A 65 6.74 -5.38 -19.40
N THR A 66 6.27 -4.13 -19.31
CA THR A 66 5.78 -3.37 -20.45
C THR A 66 5.91 -1.85 -20.26
N SER A 67 5.78 -1.12 -21.37
CA SER A 67 5.72 0.34 -21.33
C SER A 67 4.42 0.82 -20.66
N LEU A 68 4.55 1.72 -19.69
CA LEU A 68 3.41 2.30 -18.99
C LEU A 68 2.84 3.52 -19.72
N ARG A 69 1.53 3.50 -20.00
CA ARG A 69 0.76 4.70 -20.37
C ARG A 69 -0.52 4.77 -19.57
N GLY A 70 -0.57 5.65 -18.58
CA GLY A 70 -1.73 5.83 -17.69
C GLY A 70 -2.26 7.26 -17.69
N ARG A 71 -3.53 7.43 -17.31
CA ARG A 71 -4.11 8.72 -16.92
C ARG A 71 -4.29 8.72 -15.41
N LEU A 72 -3.61 9.64 -14.75
CA LEU A 72 -3.59 9.75 -13.29
C LEU A 72 -4.25 11.07 -12.88
N GLN A 73 -5.00 11.06 -11.79
CA GLN A 73 -5.47 12.27 -11.13
C GLN A 73 -4.73 12.41 -9.80
N LEU A 74 -4.09 13.56 -9.60
CA LEU A 74 -3.38 13.86 -8.36
C LEU A 74 -4.22 14.84 -7.53
N THR A 75 -4.53 14.45 -6.29
CA THR A 75 -5.32 15.26 -5.35
C THR A 75 -4.58 15.35 -4.02
N VAL A 76 -4.39 16.56 -3.51
CA VAL A 76 -3.79 16.79 -2.19
C VAL A 76 -4.85 16.64 -1.10
N ARG A 77 -4.64 15.70 -0.17
CA ARG A 77 -5.53 15.42 0.96
C ARG A 77 -4.93 15.92 2.29
N LYS A 78 -5.24 17.17 2.64
CA LYS A 78 -4.75 17.81 3.88
C LYS A 78 -5.42 17.28 5.15
N ASP A 79 -6.54 16.58 4.99
CA ASP A 79 -7.34 15.98 6.05
C ASP A 79 -6.84 14.60 6.47
N LEU A 80 -5.91 14.00 5.72
CA LEU A 80 -5.35 12.69 6.00
C LEU A 80 -3.94 12.79 6.59
N LYS A 81 -3.66 11.96 7.60
CA LYS A 81 -2.33 11.73 8.13
C LYS A 81 -2.01 10.24 8.01
N LEU A 82 -0.96 9.92 7.27
CA LEU A 82 -0.57 8.54 6.93
C LEU A 82 0.87 8.29 7.34
N THR A 83 1.15 7.09 7.83
CA THR A 83 2.52 6.61 8.09
C THR A 83 3.03 5.79 6.91
N TRP A 84 2.17 4.93 6.36
CA TRP A 84 2.43 4.07 5.21
C TRP A 84 1.51 4.40 4.04
N PRO A 85 1.87 4.03 2.80
CA PRO A 85 0.94 4.04 1.70
C PRO A 85 -0.29 3.20 2.01
N ARG A 86 -1.44 3.66 1.55
CA ARG A 86 -2.72 2.92 1.64
C ARG A 86 -3.38 3.00 0.28
N ALA A 87 -4.01 1.93 -0.17
CA ALA A 87 -4.77 1.93 -1.40
C ALA A 87 -6.23 1.60 -1.16
N GLU A 88 -7.05 1.95 -2.14
CA GLU A 88 -8.44 1.53 -2.23
C GLU A 88 -8.72 1.10 -3.66
N THR A 89 -9.24 -0.11 -3.83
CA THR A 89 -9.82 -0.57 -5.10
C THR A 89 -11.33 -0.31 -5.07
N PRO A 90 -12.08 -0.60 -6.15
CA PRO A 90 -13.54 -0.55 -6.09
C PRO A 90 -14.14 -1.43 -4.99
N THR A 91 -13.47 -2.53 -4.62
CA THR A 91 -13.99 -3.55 -3.72
C THR A 91 -13.32 -3.60 -2.36
N ASP A 92 -12.08 -3.13 -2.24
CA ASP A 92 -11.25 -3.36 -1.05
C ASP A 92 -10.57 -2.09 -0.56
N ILE A 93 -10.38 -2.01 0.76
CA ILE A 93 -9.40 -1.14 1.38
C ILE A 93 -8.10 -1.95 1.53
N ILE A 94 -6.96 -1.35 1.23
CA ILE A 94 -5.67 -2.04 1.25
C ILE A 94 -4.67 -1.24 2.08
N THR A 95 -4.16 -1.81 3.17
CA THR A 95 -2.98 -1.28 3.88
C THR A 95 -1.76 -2.11 3.50
N MET A 96 -0.59 -1.51 3.56
CA MET A 96 0.65 -2.19 3.20
C MET A 96 1.81 -1.66 4.03
N ALA A 97 2.83 -2.49 4.17
CA ALA A 97 4.08 -2.12 4.78
C ALA A 97 5.22 -2.93 4.17
N THR A 98 6.43 -2.40 4.29
CA THR A 98 7.62 -3.04 3.76
C THR A 98 8.73 -3.03 4.80
N ASP A 99 9.51 -4.10 4.87
CA ASP A 99 10.60 -4.23 5.83
C ASP A 99 11.57 -5.32 5.35
N PRO A 100 12.87 -5.28 5.72
CA PRO A 100 13.77 -6.40 5.46
C PRO A 100 13.33 -7.73 6.08
N ASP A 101 12.57 -7.68 7.18
CA ASP A 101 11.93 -8.86 7.77
C ASP A 101 10.43 -8.92 7.39
N LEU A 102 10.06 -9.99 6.67
CA LEU A 102 8.68 -10.21 6.24
C LEU A 102 7.69 -10.27 7.41
N ALA A 103 8.11 -10.76 8.58
CA ALA A 103 7.26 -10.80 9.77
C ALA A 103 7.00 -9.40 10.32
N VAL A 104 7.97 -8.49 10.25
CA VAL A 104 7.83 -7.08 10.64
C VAL A 104 6.94 -6.34 9.65
N ALA A 105 7.13 -6.56 8.35
CA ALA A 105 6.25 -6.03 7.30
C ALA A 105 4.80 -6.50 7.51
N THR A 106 4.60 -7.80 7.75
CA THR A 106 3.28 -8.40 8.02
C THR A 106 2.60 -7.77 9.21
N ARG A 107 3.28 -7.72 10.36
CA ARG A 107 2.75 -7.11 11.58
C ARG A 107 2.34 -5.66 11.34
N THR A 108 3.17 -4.91 10.62
CA THR A 108 2.94 -3.49 10.36
C THR A 108 1.76 -3.27 9.41
N ALA A 109 1.64 -4.06 8.32
CA ALA A 109 0.51 -3.96 7.40
C ALA A 109 -0.84 -4.27 8.09
N ILE A 110 -0.87 -5.30 8.94
CA ILE A 110 -2.03 -5.64 9.78
C ILE A 110 -2.35 -4.50 10.75
N GLN A 111 -1.31 -3.95 11.40
CA GLN A 111 -1.46 -2.86 12.35
C GLN A 111 -2.08 -1.61 11.71
N GLU A 112 -1.61 -1.23 10.52
CA GLU A 112 -2.18 -0.12 9.75
C GLU A 112 -3.66 -0.35 9.43
N MET A 113 -4.07 -1.60 9.11
CA MET A 113 -5.49 -1.89 8.85
C MET A 113 -6.35 -1.74 10.11
N ILE A 114 -5.85 -2.26 11.24
CA ILE A 114 -6.55 -2.17 12.53
C ILE A 114 -6.74 -0.70 12.92
N ASP A 115 -5.69 0.10 12.83
CA ASP A 115 -5.75 1.51 13.17
C ASP A 115 -6.66 2.30 12.24
N PHE A 116 -6.64 1.98 10.94
CA PHE A 116 -7.56 2.56 9.99
C PHE A 116 -9.02 2.24 10.32
N VAL A 117 -9.34 0.97 10.58
CA VAL A 117 -10.72 0.55 10.92
C VAL A 117 -11.17 1.18 12.23
N ALA A 118 -10.33 1.15 13.27
CA ALA A 118 -10.65 1.76 14.56
C ALA A 118 -10.95 3.27 14.41
N ALA A 119 -10.11 3.99 13.65
CA ALA A 119 -10.27 5.42 13.43
C ALA A 119 -11.49 5.79 12.59
N THR A 120 -11.92 4.93 11.66
CA THR A 120 -12.96 5.27 10.67
C THR A 120 -14.33 4.64 10.93
N ARG A 121 -14.42 3.58 11.75
CA ARG A 121 -15.65 2.79 11.92
C ARG A 121 -16.27 2.85 13.31
N LYS A 122 -15.83 3.80 14.16
CA LYS A 122 -16.29 3.93 15.56
C LYS A 122 -16.15 2.63 16.34
N MET A 123 -15.07 1.90 16.09
CA MET A 123 -14.73 0.64 16.75
C MET A 123 -13.59 0.89 17.73
N THR A 124 -13.62 0.18 18.85
CA THR A 124 -12.42 0.04 19.67
C THR A 124 -11.35 -0.68 18.86
N ARG A 125 -10.09 -0.49 19.25
CA ARG A 125 -8.96 -1.17 18.62
C ARG A 125 -9.06 -2.70 18.74
N HIS A 126 -9.67 -3.21 19.81
CA HIS A 126 -9.89 -4.64 20.01
C HIS A 126 -10.93 -5.20 19.03
N GLU A 127 -12.06 -4.51 18.85
CA GLU A 127 -13.08 -4.90 17.86
C GLU A 127 -12.51 -4.84 16.43
N ALA A 128 -11.75 -3.80 16.11
CA ALA A 128 -11.07 -3.68 14.82
C ALA A 128 -10.08 -4.84 14.60
N TYR A 129 -9.33 -5.23 15.62
CA TYR A 129 -8.43 -6.39 15.58
C TYR A 129 -9.19 -7.69 15.26
N GLN A 130 -10.30 -7.94 15.96
CA GLN A 130 -11.15 -9.10 15.72
C GLN A 130 -11.74 -9.10 14.30
N LEU A 131 -12.22 -7.95 13.82
CA LEU A 131 -12.75 -7.82 12.47
C LEU A 131 -11.68 -8.11 11.41
N VAL A 132 -10.51 -7.50 11.52
CA VAL A 132 -9.40 -7.70 10.58
C VAL A 132 -8.93 -9.15 10.59
N SER A 133 -8.95 -9.83 11.75
CA SER A 133 -8.60 -11.25 11.84
C SER A 133 -9.56 -12.19 11.11
N ILE A 134 -10.82 -11.80 10.92
CA ILE A 134 -11.86 -12.67 10.32
C ILE A 134 -12.13 -12.30 8.86
N ALA A 135 -12.05 -11.01 8.54
CA ALA A 135 -12.41 -10.48 7.21
C ALA A 135 -11.22 -9.94 6.41
N GLY A 136 -10.07 -9.73 7.04
CA GLY A 136 -8.85 -9.25 6.39
C GLY A 136 -8.09 -10.37 5.69
N ASN A 137 -7.64 -10.10 4.47
CA ASN A 137 -6.80 -11.01 3.68
C ASN A 137 -5.37 -10.48 3.66
N VAL A 138 -4.44 -11.19 4.28
CA VAL A 138 -3.02 -10.86 4.26
C VAL A 138 -2.36 -11.55 3.07
N ALA A 139 -1.62 -10.80 2.26
CA ALA A 139 -0.88 -11.32 1.12
C ALA A 139 0.51 -10.70 1.04
N VAL A 140 1.47 -11.49 0.57
CA VAL A 140 2.81 -11.00 0.24
C VAL A 140 2.71 -10.19 -1.04
N THR A 141 3.22 -8.97 -1.02
CA THR A 141 3.20 -8.07 -2.17
C THR A 141 4.31 -8.44 -3.14
N GLN A 142 5.56 -8.39 -2.67
CA GLN A 142 6.77 -8.83 -3.38
C GLN A 142 7.77 -9.44 -2.39
N LEU A 143 8.73 -10.22 -2.89
CA LEU A 143 9.82 -10.83 -2.10
C LEU A 143 11.24 -10.46 -2.58
N VAL A 144 11.32 -9.63 -3.61
CA VAL A 144 12.48 -9.57 -4.50
C VAL A 144 13.23 -8.23 -4.44
N ASP A 145 12.58 -7.15 -4.02
CA ASP A 145 13.21 -5.81 -4.04
C ASP A 145 14.03 -5.51 -2.80
N LYS A 146 15.21 -6.10 -2.75
CA LYS A 146 16.10 -5.95 -1.60
C LYS A 146 16.47 -4.47 -1.35
N PRO A 147 16.55 -4.05 -0.07
CA PRO A 147 16.44 -4.90 1.11
C PRO A 147 15.01 -5.16 1.59
N ASN A 148 13.97 -4.56 1.01
CA ASN A 148 12.63 -4.52 1.60
C ASN A 148 11.67 -5.53 0.96
N LEU A 149 11.00 -6.33 1.78
CA LEU A 149 9.94 -7.24 1.37
C LEU A 149 8.58 -6.59 1.63
N GLY A 150 7.61 -6.82 0.75
CA GLY A 150 6.30 -6.18 0.83
C GLY A 150 5.21 -7.12 1.35
N VAL A 151 4.33 -6.61 2.21
CA VAL A 151 3.09 -7.29 2.62
C VAL A 151 1.94 -6.29 2.58
N HIS A 152 0.77 -6.75 2.17
CA HIS A 152 -0.45 -5.96 2.21
C HIS A 152 -1.62 -6.73 2.81
N VAL A 153 -2.58 -5.98 3.34
CA VAL A 153 -3.84 -6.50 3.88
C VAL A 153 -4.98 -5.90 3.09
N ARG A 154 -5.83 -6.74 2.50
CA ARG A 154 -7.06 -6.34 1.82
C ARG A 154 -8.26 -6.58 2.73
N LEU A 155 -9.10 -5.57 2.92
CA LEU A 155 -10.34 -5.66 3.67
C LEU A 155 -11.52 -5.31 2.75
N PRO A 156 -12.44 -6.26 2.48
CA PRO A 156 -13.57 -6.00 1.58
C PRO A 156 -14.47 -4.90 2.10
N LYS A 157 -14.77 -3.91 1.25
CA LYS A 157 -15.67 -2.79 1.58
C LYS A 157 -17.10 -3.26 1.84
N SER A 158 -17.50 -4.40 1.25
CA SER A 158 -18.83 -4.99 1.37
C SER A 158 -19.21 -5.37 2.81
N ILE A 159 -18.25 -5.65 3.69
CA ILE A 159 -18.54 -5.97 5.11
C ILE A 159 -19.08 -4.75 5.89
N PHE A 160 -18.96 -3.55 5.32
CA PHE A 160 -19.52 -2.31 5.87
C PHE A 160 -20.82 -1.89 5.16
N ALA A 161 -21.19 -2.55 4.06
CA ALA A 161 -22.42 -2.27 3.32
C ALA A 161 -23.61 -2.86 4.09
N GLY A 162 -24.30 -2.01 4.86
CA GLY A 162 -25.41 -2.42 5.74
C GLY A 162 -25.66 -1.48 6.91
N ARG A 163 -24.81 -0.48 7.14
CA ARG A 163 -25.07 0.62 8.08
C ARG A 163 -25.31 1.91 7.31
N ASN A 164 -26.57 2.15 6.96
CA ASN A 164 -27.08 3.49 6.66
C ASN A 164 -27.28 4.26 7.97
#